data_AF-A0A495L4G2-F1
#
_entry.id   AF-A0A495L4G2-F1
#
_cell.length_a   1.000
_cell.length_b   1.000
_cell.length_c   1.000
_cell.angle_alpha   90.00
_cell.angle_beta   90.00
_cell.angle_gamma   90.00
#
_symmetry.space_group_name_H-M   'P 1'
#
loop_
_entity.id
_entity.type
_entity.pdbx_description
1 polymer ?
#
loop_
_entity_poly.entity_id
_entity_poly.type
_entity_poly.pdbx_seq_one_letter_code
_entity_poly.pdbx_strand_id
1 'polypeptide(L)'
;MEQRPAASTPLGEGIHSINARRHRPALWAFMVVVLAHWAEHVVQAIQIYVLDWPIPEARGVLGIPFPWLVTSEWMHYGYALVMLVGLILLRPGFTGRSRAWWTAALIIQVWHHLEHLLLLIQAIAGSNLAGREAPTSLIQLLIPRVELHLLYNALVFAPMVVAMYVHTHPRDDEAATMVCSCAERRWEAAT
;
A
#
# COMPACT_ATOMS: atom_id res chain seq x y z
N MET A 1 8.58 -34.89 30.56
CA MET A 1 7.90 -35.11 29.26
C MET A 1 8.23 -33.89 28.41
N GLU A 2 9.37 -33.93 27.73
CA GLU A 2 9.92 -32.83 26.93
C GLU A 2 9.02 -32.64 25.69
N GLN A 3 8.28 -31.53 25.62
CA GLN A 3 7.47 -31.22 24.44
C GLN A 3 8.43 -30.81 23.31
N ARG A 4 8.55 -31.66 22.28
CA ARG A 4 9.24 -31.29 21.03
C ARG A 4 8.50 -30.08 20.42
N PRO A 5 9.20 -28.99 20.06
CA PRO A 5 8.55 -27.87 19.40
C PRO A 5 7.92 -28.35 18.10
N ALA A 6 6.67 -27.94 17.85
CA ALA A 6 5.97 -28.23 16.61
C ALA A 6 6.81 -27.69 15.43
N ALA A 7 7.01 -28.51 14.40
CA ALA A 7 7.74 -28.10 13.21
C ALA A 7 7.02 -26.90 12.55
N SER A 8 7.76 -25.82 12.29
CA SER A 8 7.26 -24.67 11.54
C SER A 8 6.85 -25.09 10.13
N THR A 9 5.70 -24.62 9.66
CA THR A 9 5.30 -24.87 8.27
C THR A 9 6.16 -24.04 7.31
N PRO A 10 6.41 -24.50 6.07
CA PRO A 10 7.20 -23.75 5.08
C PRO A 10 6.70 -22.32 4.84
N LEU A 11 5.37 -22.11 4.88
CA LEU A 11 4.76 -20.80 4.78
C LEU A 11 5.12 -19.89 5.97
N GLY A 12 5.09 -20.43 7.20
CA GLY A 12 5.48 -19.71 8.41
C GLY A 12 6.95 -19.31 8.40
N GLU A 13 7.84 -20.20 7.93
CA GLU A 13 9.27 -19.89 7.75
C GLU A 13 9.51 -18.82 6.70
N GLY A 14 8.76 -18.86 5.59
CA GLY A 14 8.79 -17.83 4.55
C GLY A 14 8.40 -16.45 5.10
N ILE A 15 7.26 -16.36 5.79
CA ILE A 15 6.78 -15.11 6.41
C ILE A 15 7.77 -14.59 7.45
N HIS A 16 8.34 -15.46 8.28
CA HIS A 16 9.37 -15.06 9.24
C HIS A 16 10.61 -14.50 8.53
N SER A 17 11.08 -15.15 7.46
CA SER A 17 12.26 -14.72 6.71
C SER A 17 12.12 -13.32 6.11
N ILE A 18 10.97 -12.99 5.51
CA ILE A 18 10.68 -11.65 4.95
C ILE A 18 10.48 -10.57 6.02
N ASN A 19 10.30 -10.94 7.28
CA ASN A 19 10.16 -10.00 8.41
C ASN A 19 11.43 -9.90 9.26
N ALA A 20 12.44 -10.73 8.99
CA ALA A 20 13.74 -10.70 9.65
C ALA A 20 14.86 -10.41 8.62
N ARG A 21 15.58 -11.45 8.19
CA ARG A 21 16.78 -11.33 7.32
C ARG A 21 16.49 -10.66 5.98
N ARG A 22 15.31 -10.88 5.39
CA ARG A 22 14.92 -10.33 4.07
C ARG A 22 14.00 -9.11 4.19
N HIS A 23 13.85 -8.52 5.38
CA HIS A 23 12.91 -7.43 5.57
C HIS A 23 13.25 -6.18 4.76
N ARG A 24 14.51 -5.73 4.83
CA ARG A 24 14.98 -4.58 4.03
C ARG A 24 14.75 -4.75 2.52
N PRO A 25 15.18 -5.84 1.86
CA PRO A 25 14.91 -6.01 0.43
C PRO A 25 13.41 -6.18 0.12
N ALA A 26 12.63 -6.80 0.99
CA ALA A 26 11.18 -6.90 0.81
C ALA A 26 10.48 -5.54 0.89
N LEU A 27 10.91 -4.67 1.82
CA LEU A 27 10.44 -3.28 1.91
C LEU A 27 10.80 -2.47 0.67
N TRP A 28 12.00 -2.65 0.11
CA TRP A 28 12.39 -2.02 -1.16
C TRP A 28 11.53 -2.47 -2.33
N ALA A 29 11.30 -3.78 -2.47
CA ALA A 29 10.43 -4.31 -3.51
C ALA A 29 9.00 -3.74 -3.38
N PHE A 30 8.48 -3.67 -2.15
CA PHE A 30 7.19 -3.07 -1.90
C PHE A 30 7.17 -1.56 -2.19
N MET A 31 8.23 -0.83 -1.84
CA MET A 31 8.38 0.60 -2.15
C MET A 31 8.31 0.87 -3.66
N VAL A 32 8.90 0.02 -4.49
CA VAL A 32 8.79 0.15 -5.96
C VAL A 32 7.33 0.08 -6.41
N VAL A 33 6.55 -0.85 -5.87
CA VAL A 33 5.11 -0.97 -6.18
C VAL A 33 4.35 0.28 -5.72
N VAL A 34 4.61 0.74 -4.50
CA VAL A 34 3.98 1.94 -3.92
C VAL A 34 4.26 3.18 -4.77
N LEU A 35 5.52 3.39 -5.16
CA LEU A 35 5.93 4.53 -5.96
C LEU A 35 5.41 4.47 -7.40
N ALA A 36 5.36 3.27 -8.01
CA ALA A 36 4.76 3.11 -9.33
C ALA A 36 3.27 3.47 -9.32
N HIS A 37 2.53 2.98 -8.33
CA HIS A 37 1.12 3.33 -8.12
C HIS A 37 0.93 4.83 -7.86
N TRP A 38 1.79 5.41 -7.02
CA TRP A 38 1.78 6.85 -6.74
C TRP A 38 2.02 7.69 -8.00
N ALA A 39 3.03 7.32 -8.79
CA ALA A 39 3.40 8.02 -10.02
C ALA A 39 2.25 8.02 -11.02
N GLU A 40 1.53 6.90 -11.16
CA GLU A 40 0.35 6.80 -12.02
C GLU A 40 -0.67 7.91 -11.72
N HIS A 41 -1.03 8.06 -10.44
CA HIS A 41 -2.04 9.03 -10.02
C HIS A 41 -1.53 10.46 -10.01
N VAL A 42 -0.28 10.71 -9.63
CA VAL A 42 0.31 12.05 -9.68
C VAL A 42 0.39 12.55 -11.12
N VAL A 43 0.83 11.71 -12.06
CA VAL A 43 0.87 12.08 -13.47
C VAL A 43 -0.55 12.31 -14.01
N GLN A 44 -1.53 11.49 -13.62
CA GLN A 44 -2.93 11.75 -13.95
C GLN A 44 -3.39 13.13 -13.44
N ALA A 45 -3.05 13.50 -12.21
CA ALA A 45 -3.37 14.81 -11.66
C ALA A 45 -2.71 15.96 -12.45
N ILE A 46 -1.43 15.79 -12.81
CA ILE A 46 -0.70 16.77 -13.62
C ILE A 46 -1.34 16.93 -15.00
N GLN A 47 -1.71 15.83 -15.65
CA GLN A 47 -2.42 15.86 -16.94
C GLN A 47 -3.69 16.71 -16.85
N ILE A 48 -4.49 16.53 -15.79
CA ILE A 48 -5.76 17.25 -15.61
C ILE A 48 -5.52 18.72 -15.24
N TYR A 49 -4.76 19.00 -14.18
CA TYR A 49 -4.73 20.35 -13.59
C TYR A 49 -3.61 21.26 -14.10
N VAL A 50 -2.56 20.69 -14.70
CA VAL A 50 -1.42 21.46 -15.22
C VAL A 50 -1.45 21.51 -16.74
N LEU A 51 -1.79 20.40 -17.39
CA LEU A 51 -1.82 20.30 -18.86
C LEU A 51 -3.21 20.50 -19.45
N ASP A 52 -4.25 20.64 -18.62
CA ASP A 52 -5.64 20.86 -19.03
C ASP A 52 -6.20 19.75 -19.92
N TRP A 53 -5.73 18.51 -19.74
CA TRP A 53 -6.25 17.36 -20.48
C TRP A 53 -7.66 17.02 -20.00
N PRO A 54 -8.59 16.69 -20.92
CA PRO A 54 -9.87 16.12 -20.54
C PRO A 54 -9.70 14.87 -19.67
N ILE A 55 -10.52 14.71 -18.63
CA ILE A 55 -10.47 13.55 -17.71
C ILE A 55 -10.42 12.19 -18.44
N PRO A 56 -11.17 11.95 -19.54
CA PRO A 56 -11.09 10.68 -20.28
C PRO A 56 -9.74 10.40 -20.97
N GLU A 57 -8.92 11.44 -21.15
CA GLU A 57 -7.61 11.40 -21.79
C GLU A 57 -6.46 11.39 -20.75
N ALA A 58 -6.71 11.88 -19.54
CA ALA A 58 -5.77 11.86 -18.43
C ALA A 58 -5.67 10.46 -17.77
N ARG A 59 -4.80 9.62 -18.34
CA ARG A 59 -4.67 8.20 -18.00
C ARG A 59 -3.40 7.84 -17.23
N GLY A 60 -2.71 8.80 -16.64
CA GLY A 60 -1.50 8.52 -15.86
C GLY A 60 -0.29 8.13 -16.72
N VAL A 61 0.65 7.37 -16.14
CA VAL A 61 1.88 6.94 -16.81
C VAL A 61 1.61 5.72 -17.69
N LEU A 62 0.95 4.69 -17.16
CA LEU A 62 0.71 3.41 -17.81
C LEU A 62 -0.52 3.44 -18.70
N GLY A 63 -1.53 4.26 -18.40
CA GLY A 63 -2.74 4.32 -19.22
C GLY A 63 -2.61 5.07 -20.55
N ILE A 64 -1.51 5.78 -20.78
CA ILE A 64 -1.18 6.28 -22.13
C ILE A 64 -0.79 5.12 -23.05
N PRO A 65 0.24 4.30 -22.75
CA PRO A 65 0.63 3.17 -23.60
C PRO A 65 -0.35 1.98 -23.52
N PHE A 66 -1.05 1.80 -22.40
CA PHE A 66 -1.97 0.68 -22.18
C PHE A 66 -3.35 1.15 -21.65
N PRO A 67 -4.18 1.80 -22.48
CA PRO A 67 -5.43 2.41 -22.03
C PRO A 67 -6.42 1.45 -21.35
N TRP A 68 -6.46 0.21 -21.84
CA TRP A 68 -7.33 -0.86 -21.32
C TRP A 68 -7.01 -1.24 -19.87
N LEU A 69 -5.76 -0.99 -19.43
CA LEU A 69 -5.30 -1.28 -18.08
C LEU A 69 -6.01 -0.35 -17.09
N VAL A 70 -6.07 0.95 -17.39
CA VAL A 70 -6.58 1.98 -16.47
C VAL A 70 -8.11 2.09 -16.47
N THR A 71 -8.78 1.64 -17.54
CA THR A 71 -10.25 1.59 -17.62
C THR A 71 -10.86 0.39 -16.92
N SER A 72 -10.05 -0.58 -16.46
CA SER A 72 -10.54 -1.81 -15.86
C SER A 72 -10.64 -1.70 -14.33
N GLU A 73 -11.83 -1.89 -13.77
CA GLU A 73 -12.02 -1.97 -12.31
C GLU A 73 -11.22 -3.15 -11.69
N TRP A 74 -10.89 -4.18 -12.48
CA TRP A 74 -9.99 -5.26 -12.06
C TRP A 74 -8.57 -4.78 -11.79
N MET A 75 -8.06 -3.83 -12.59
CA MET A 75 -6.72 -3.30 -12.38
C MET A 75 -6.65 -2.52 -11.07
N HIS A 76 -7.62 -1.62 -10.86
CA HIS A 76 -7.72 -0.82 -9.63
C HIS A 76 -7.82 -1.72 -8.40
N TYR A 77 -8.72 -2.70 -8.43
CA TYR A 77 -8.86 -3.67 -7.36
C TYR A 77 -7.59 -4.51 -7.15
N GLY A 78 -6.93 -4.95 -8.23
CA GLY A 78 -5.69 -5.72 -8.18
C GLY A 78 -4.55 -4.98 -7.48
N TYR A 79 -4.33 -3.70 -7.82
CA TYR A 79 -3.34 -2.86 -7.12
C TYR A 79 -3.71 -2.67 -5.65
N ALA A 80 -4.98 -2.37 -5.34
CA ALA A 80 -5.44 -2.21 -3.96
C ALA A 80 -5.21 -3.49 -3.12
N LEU A 81 -5.40 -4.67 -3.72
CA LEU A 81 -5.15 -5.96 -3.09
C LEU A 81 -3.65 -6.21 -2.89
N VAL A 82 -2.79 -5.92 -3.87
CA VAL A 82 -1.33 -6.04 -3.73
C VAL A 82 -0.81 -5.14 -2.61
N MET A 83 -1.30 -3.90 -2.55
CA MET A 83 -0.97 -2.96 -1.47
C MET A 83 -1.38 -3.51 -0.10
N LEU A 84 -2.61 -4.02 0.01
CA LEU A 84 -3.11 -4.61 1.26
C LEU A 84 -2.28 -5.82 1.70
N VAL A 85 -1.98 -6.74 0.78
CA VAL A 85 -1.16 -7.93 1.05
C VAL A 85 0.24 -7.53 1.49
N GLY A 86 0.88 -6.56 0.82
CA GLY A 86 2.20 -6.05 1.20
C GLY A 86 2.22 -5.47 2.61
N LEU A 87 1.25 -4.62 2.95
CA LEU A 87 1.11 -4.05 4.30
C LEU A 87 0.91 -5.14 5.37
N ILE A 88 0.07 -6.15 5.10
CA ILE A 88 -0.17 -7.25 6.04
C ILE A 88 1.09 -8.11 6.23
N LEU A 89 1.72 -8.53 5.12
CA LEU A 89 2.84 -9.46 5.15
C LEU A 89 4.10 -8.86 5.78
N LEU A 90 4.32 -7.55 5.61
CA LEU A 90 5.51 -6.86 6.13
C LEU A 90 5.30 -6.28 7.55
N ARG A 91 4.06 -6.19 8.02
CA ARG A 91 3.75 -5.68 9.37
C ARG A 91 4.54 -6.37 10.49
N PRO A 92 4.75 -7.70 10.50
CA PRO A 92 5.45 -8.36 11.61
C PRO A 92 6.88 -7.87 11.84
N GLY A 93 7.59 -7.40 10.81
CA GLY A 93 8.96 -6.89 10.91
C GLY A 93 9.10 -5.52 11.59
N PHE A 94 7.97 -4.82 11.79
CA PHE A 94 7.93 -3.55 12.53
C PHE A 94 7.67 -3.77 14.02
N THR A 95 8.36 -2.99 14.86
CA THR A 95 8.20 -2.96 16.33
C THR A 95 7.89 -1.54 16.82
N GLY A 96 7.52 -1.38 18.09
CA GLY A 96 7.31 -0.07 18.73
C GLY A 96 6.47 0.92 17.91
N ARG A 97 6.94 2.16 17.79
CA ARG A 97 6.27 3.23 17.04
C ARG A 97 6.13 2.93 15.56
N SER A 98 7.13 2.31 14.92
CA SER A 98 7.05 2.03 13.48
C SER A 98 5.89 1.10 13.17
N ARG A 99 5.63 0.12 14.06
CA ARG A 99 4.48 -0.78 13.94
C ARG A 99 3.15 -0.05 14.09
N ALA A 100 3.06 0.93 14.97
CA ALA A 100 1.85 1.73 15.15
C ALA A 100 1.50 2.52 13.87
N TRP A 101 2.47 3.23 13.30
CA TRP A 101 2.30 3.97 12.06
C TRP A 101 2.00 3.06 10.86
N TRP A 102 2.68 1.91 10.75
CA TRP A 102 2.38 0.92 9.72
C TRP A 102 0.96 0.35 9.87
N THR A 103 0.50 0.16 11.11
CA THR A 103 -0.88 -0.29 11.39
C THR A 103 -1.90 0.79 11.02
N ALA A 104 -1.60 2.07 11.26
CA ALA A 104 -2.45 3.16 10.82
C ALA A 104 -2.61 3.18 9.29
N ALA A 105 -1.49 3.05 8.55
CA ALA A 105 -1.52 2.90 7.08
C ALA A 105 -2.37 1.70 6.65
N LEU A 106 -2.22 0.55 7.30
CA LEU A 106 -2.99 -0.66 7.02
C LEU A 106 -4.50 -0.46 7.25
N ILE A 107 -4.92 0.19 8.33
CA ILE A 107 -6.34 0.45 8.60
C ILE A 107 -6.96 1.31 7.50
N ILE A 108 -6.26 2.37 7.08
CA ILE A 108 -6.70 3.26 6.00
C ILE A 108 -6.74 2.49 4.67
N GLN A 109 -5.71 1.66 4.39
CA GLN A 109 -5.67 0.85 3.18
C GLN A 109 -6.79 -0.21 3.15
N VAL A 110 -7.18 -0.78 4.28
CA VAL A 110 -8.33 -1.70 4.36
C VAL A 110 -9.60 -0.97 3.94
N TRP A 111 -9.84 0.23 4.48
CA TRP A 111 -11.00 1.03 4.08
C TRP A 111 -10.97 1.36 2.58
N HIS A 112 -9.84 1.85 2.08
CA HIS A 112 -9.66 2.17 0.67
C HIS A 112 -9.88 0.94 -0.24
N HIS A 113 -9.40 -0.23 0.18
CA HIS A 113 -9.63 -1.49 -0.52
C HIS A 113 -11.11 -1.90 -0.56
N LEU A 114 -11.87 -1.67 0.51
CA LEU A 114 -13.31 -1.94 0.52
C LEU A 114 -14.07 -1.05 -0.47
N GLU A 115 -13.67 0.21 -0.61
CA GLU A 115 -14.23 1.10 -1.63
C GLU A 115 -13.96 0.56 -3.05
N HIS A 116 -12.74 0.09 -3.32
CA HIS A 116 -12.43 -0.57 -4.59
C HIS A 116 -13.19 -1.88 -4.81
N LEU A 117 -13.36 -2.70 -3.76
CA LEU A 117 -14.15 -3.91 -3.84
C LEU A 117 -15.60 -3.58 -4.20
N LEU A 118 -16.17 -2.53 -3.61
CA LEU A 118 -17.51 -2.04 -3.92
C LEU A 118 -17.62 -1.62 -5.40
N LEU A 119 -16.61 -0.94 -5.96
CA LEU A 119 -16.57 -0.59 -7.38
C LEU A 119 -16.53 -1.84 -8.28
N LEU A 120 -15.70 -2.82 -7.93
CA LEU A 120 -15.59 -4.07 -8.69
C LEU A 120 -16.91 -4.85 -8.65
N ILE A 121 -17.57 -4.94 -7.49
CA ILE A 121 -18.87 -5.60 -7.36
C ILE A 121 -19.92 -4.92 -8.24
N GLN A 122 -19.98 -3.58 -8.26
CA GLN A 122 -20.90 -2.84 -9.15
C GLN A 122 -20.63 -3.15 -10.63
N ALA A 123 -19.36 -3.15 -11.04
CA ALA A 123 -18.96 -3.45 -12.40
C ALA A 123 -19.34 -4.88 -12.83
N ILE A 124 -19.21 -5.86 -11.94
CA ILE A 124 -19.61 -7.26 -12.20
C ILE A 124 -21.13 -7.41 -12.21
N ALA A 125 -21.83 -6.76 -11.28
CA ALA A 125 -23.29 -6.85 -11.16
C ALA A 125 -24.03 -6.05 -12.22
N GLY A 126 -23.36 -5.10 -12.91
CA GLY A 126 -23.99 -4.20 -13.87
C GLY A 126 -24.96 -3.20 -13.23
N SER A 127 -24.81 -2.94 -11.92
CA SER A 127 -25.65 -2.01 -11.16
C SER A 127 -24.79 -1.10 -10.31
N ASN A 128 -25.09 0.20 -10.33
CA ASN A 128 -24.29 1.22 -9.67
C ASN A 128 -25.03 1.84 -8.48
N LEU A 129 -24.25 2.20 -7.46
CA LEU A 129 -24.73 2.85 -6.26
C LEU A 129 -25.50 4.13 -6.61
N ALA A 130 -26.66 4.33 -5.97
CA ALA A 130 -27.53 5.49 -6.20
C ALA A 130 -27.92 5.73 -7.68
N GLY A 131 -27.94 4.68 -8.51
CA GLY A 131 -28.33 4.78 -9.92
C GLY A 131 -27.34 5.58 -10.79
N ARG A 132 -26.09 5.72 -10.36
CA ARG A 132 -25.05 6.43 -11.10
C ARG A 132 -24.73 5.75 -12.43
N GLU A 133 -24.21 6.50 -13.39
CA GLU A 133 -23.88 5.97 -14.73
C GLU A 133 -22.65 5.05 -14.74
N ALA A 134 -21.80 5.14 -13.71
CA ALA A 134 -20.59 4.35 -13.56
C ALA A 134 -20.44 3.85 -12.11
N PRO A 135 -19.63 2.79 -11.87
CA PRO A 135 -19.29 2.34 -10.52
C PRO A 135 -18.84 3.52 -9.66
N THR A 136 -19.43 3.66 -8.47
CA THR A 136 -19.19 4.79 -7.56
C THR A 136 -19.06 4.27 -6.12
N SER A 137 -18.01 4.66 -5.40
CA SER A 137 -17.82 4.31 -3.99
C SER A 137 -18.63 5.21 -3.06
N LEU A 138 -18.58 4.98 -1.74
CA LEU A 138 -19.37 5.75 -0.78
C LEU A 138 -18.89 7.20 -0.72
N ILE A 139 -17.57 7.41 -0.60
CA ILE A 139 -17.01 8.76 -0.47
C ILE A 139 -16.99 9.48 -1.83
N GLN A 140 -17.02 8.76 -2.95
CA GLN A 140 -17.15 9.36 -4.29
C GLN A 140 -18.48 10.08 -4.53
N LEU A 141 -19.48 9.85 -3.67
CA LEU A 141 -20.72 10.63 -3.69
C LEU A 141 -20.51 12.10 -3.28
N LEU A 142 -19.39 12.39 -2.59
CA LEU A 142 -19.08 13.71 -2.03
C LEU A 142 -17.88 14.37 -2.72
N ILE A 143 -16.91 13.57 -3.17
CA ILE A 143 -15.63 14.04 -3.74
C ILE A 143 -15.41 13.34 -5.09
N PRO A 144 -14.96 14.02 -6.16
CA PRO A 144 -14.76 13.34 -7.43
C PRO A 144 -13.63 12.29 -7.37
N ARG A 145 -13.68 11.35 -8.31
CA ARG A 145 -12.89 10.09 -8.27
C ARG A 145 -11.38 10.35 -8.16
N VAL A 146 -10.84 11.29 -8.94
CA VAL A 146 -9.39 11.51 -9.05
C VAL A 146 -8.84 12.09 -7.75
N GLU A 147 -9.50 13.14 -7.24
CA GLU A 147 -9.16 13.82 -6.00
C GLU A 147 -9.25 12.88 -4.81
N LEU A 148 -10.30 12.06 -4.76
CA LEU A 148 -10.45 11.07 -3.70
C LEU A 148 -9.33 10.02 -3.72
N HIS A 149 -8.92 9.53 -4.89
CA HIS A 149 -7.79 8.59 -4.97
C HIS A 149 -6.47 9.24 -4.54
N LEU A 150 -6.21 10.48 -4.97
CA LEU A 150 -5.02 11.22 -4.51
C LEU A 150 -5.03 11.39 -2.98
N LEU A 151 -6.19 11.73 -2.40
CA LEU A 151 -6.35 11.86 -0.96
C LEU A 151 -6.11 10.51 -0.25
N TYR A 152 -6.77 9.43 -0.67
CA TYR A 152 -6.60 8.13 -0.04
C TYR A 152 -5.17 7.64 -0.13
N ASN A 153 -4.57 7.74 -1.32
CA ASN A 153 -3.19 7.36 -1.50
C ASN A 153 -2.34 8.18 -0.49
N ALA A 154 -2.53 9.51 -0.38
CA ALA A 154 -1.72 10.35 0.51
C ALA A 154 -1.86 9.93 1.98
N LEU A 155 -3.10 9.63 2.40
CA LEU A 155 -3.42 9.18 3.75
C LEU A 155 -2.83 7.80 4.08
N VAL A 156 -2.60 6.94 3.09
CA VAL A 156 -1.87 5.67 3.27
C VAL A 156 -0.36 5.89 3.23
N PHE A 157 0.13 6.67 2.27
CA PHE A 157 1.56 6.88 2.05
C PHE A 157 2.24 7.65 3.19
N ALA A 158 1.62 8.71 3.70
CA ALA A 158 2.18 9.51 4.79
C ALA A 158 2.53 8.68 6.06
N PRO A 159 1.61 7.89 6.64
CA PRO A 159 1.95 7.03 7.78
C PRO A 159 2.96 5.94 7.42
N MET A 160 3.01 5.45 6.18
CA MET A 160 4.09 4.55 5.74
C MET A 160 5.46 5.22 5.78
N VAL A 161 5.56 6.47 5.32
CA VAL A 161 6.81 7.26 5.39
C VAL A 161 7.22 7.46 6.84
N VAL A 162 6.29 7.84 7.73
CA VAL A 162 6.60 8.00 9.15
C VAL A 162 7.03 6.67 9.77
N ALA A 163 6.34 5.57 9.46
CA ALA A 163 6.70 4.23 9.91
C ALA A 163 8.12 3.87 9.49
N MET A 164 8.49 4.10 8.23
CA MET A 164 9.82 3.83 7.70
C MET A 164 10.89 4.69 8.35
N TYR A 165 10.65 5.98 8.52
CA TYR A 165 11.57 6.89 9.17
C TYR A 165 11.91 6.44 10.60
N VAL A 166 10.89 6.15 11.41
CA VAL A 166 11.12 5.69 12.80
C VAL A 166 11.56 4.23 12.88
N HIS A 167 11.42 3.44 11.81
CA HIS A 167 11.94 2.07 11.71
C HIS A 167 13.45 2.03 11.46
N THR A 168 13.97 2.94 10.61
CA THR A 168 15.42 3.05 10.38
C THR A 168 16.13 3.84 11.49
N HIS A 169 15.37 4.68 12.22
CA HIS A 169 15.80 5.45 13.39
C HIS A 169 15.05 5.03 14.68
N PRO A 170 15.16 3.76 15.11
CA PRO A 170 14.46 3.28 16.31
C PRO A 170 15.02 3.95 17.58
N ARG A 171 14.30 3.88 18.70
CA ARG A 171 14.88 4.06 20.05
C ARG A 171 15.60 2.79 20.50
N ASP A 172 16.36 2.85 21.59
CA ASP A 172 17.16 1.69 22.01
C ASP A 172 16.30 0.52 22.49
N ASP A 173 15.18 0.80 23.15
CA ASP A 173 14.17 -0.19 23.52
C ASP A 173 13.49 -0.82 22.28
N GLU A 174 13.19 0.00 21.27
CA GLU A 174 12.62 -0.48 20.01
C GLU A 174 13.64 -1.35 19.25
N ALA A 175 14.90 -0.91 19.18
CA ALA A 175 15.99 -1.61 18.51
C ALA A 175 16.31 -2.96 19.16
N ALA A 176 16.23 -3.06 20.50
CA ALA A 176 16.44 -4.31 21.23
C ALA A 176 15.44 -5.41 20.84
N THR A 177 14.27 -5.04 20.31
CA THR A 177 13.23 -5.99 19.86
C THR A 177 13.23 -6.25 18.35
N MET A 178 14.05 -5.51 17.58
CA MET A 178 14.12 -5.69 16.13
C MET A 178 14.88 -6.97 15.77
N VAL A 179 14.28 -7.76 14.87
CA VAL A 179 14.87 -9.00 14.33
C VAL A 179 15.47 -8.83 12.92
N CYS A 180 15.37 -7.62 12.37
CA CYS A 180 15.87 -7.26 11.04
C CYS A 180 17.10 -6.33 11.12
N SER A 181 17.75 -6.08 9.99
CA SER A 181 18.94 -5.21 9.87
C SER A 181 18.62 -3.82 9.32
N CYS A 182 17.37 -3.35 9.49
CA CYS A 182 16.93 -2.06 8.92
C CYS A 182 17.42 -0.83 9.70
N ALA A 183 17.80 -0.96 10.96
CA ALA A 183 18.26 0.16 11.79
C ALA A 183 19.64 0.67 11.35
N GLU A 184 19.77 1.98 11.13
CA GLU A 184 21.00 2.61 10.63
C GLU A 184 22.12 2.68 11.68
N ARG A 185 21.78 2.73 12.98
CA ARG A 185 22.74 2.85 14.10
C ARG A 185 23.70 1.66 14.30
N ARG A 186 23.55 0.55 13.57
CA ARG A 186 24.45 -0.62 13.72
C ARG A 186 25.79 -0.49 12.99
N TRP A 187 26.01 0.56 12.20
CA TRP A 187 27.26 0.74 11.44
C TRP A 187 28.32 1.57 12.18
N GLU A 188 27.95 2.55 13.00
CA GLU A 188 28.91 3.48 13.65
C GLU A 188 29.64 2.89 14.87
N ALA A 189 29.14 1.79 15.46
CA ALA A 189 29.78 1.12 16.59
C ALA A 189 30.78 0.02 16.17
N ALA A 190 31.00 -0.18 14.86
CA ALA A 190 31.86 -1.23 14.30
C ALA A 190 33.06 -0.70 13.48
N THR A 191 33.29 0.62 13.53
CA THR A 191 34.47 1.33 12.97
C THR A 191 35.11 2.16 14.06
#